data_AF-A0A2L0RRB2-F1
#
_entry.id   AF-A0A2L0RRB2-F1
#
_cell.length_a   1.000
_cell.length_b   1.000
_cell.length_c   1.000
_cell.angle_alpha   90.00
_cell.angle_beta   90.00
_cell.angle_gamma   90.00
#
_symmetry.space_group_name_H-M   'P 1'
#
loop_
_entity.id
_entity.type
_entity.pdbx_description
1 polymer ?
#
loop_
_entity_poly.entity_id
_entity_poly.type
_entity_poly.pdbx_seq_one_letter_code
_entity_poly.pdbx_strand_id
1 'polypeptide(L)' 'MFKPTPNPPPSVFTIAADIDDEALMINSFETFSSVSTLLLDLCEDLDGKHRDIALAIHQLSAMGTLMVSRMLDRQAAI' A
#
# COMPACT_ATOMS: atom_id res chain seq x y z
N MET A 1 -9.99 19.96 13.33
CA MET A 1 -8.76 20.28 14.09
C MET A 1 -8.28 19.02 14.78
N PHE A 2 -7.20 18.39 14.28
CA PHE A 2 -6.48 17.37 15.03
C PHE A 2 -5.74 18.07 16.16
N LYS A 3 -6.08 17.76 17.41
CA LYS A 3 -5.33 18.23 18.57
C LYS A 3 -4.25 17.18 18.85
N PRO A 4 -2.95 17.49 18.72
CA PRO A 4 -1.90 16.53 19.02
C PRO A 4 -2.02 16.13 20.50
N THR A 5 -2.12 14.83 20.75
CA THR A 5 -2.10 14.28 22.11
C THR A 5 -0.73 14.53 22.73
N PRO A 6 -0.64 15.03 23.99
CA PRO A 6 0.64 15.35 24.64
C PRO A 6 1.61 14.17 24.79
N ASN A 7 1.15 12.95 24.56
CA ASN A 7 1.96 11.74 24.58
C ASN A 7 1.37 10.72 23.59
N PRO A 8 1.69 10.81 22.28
CA PRO A 8 1.21 9.84 21.32
C PRO A 8 1.76 8.45 21.66
N PRO A 9 0.99 7.37 21.45
CA PRO A 9 1.51 6.02 21.62
C PRO A 9 2.77 5.83 20.76
N PRO A 10 3.78 5.12 21.25
CA PRO A 10 4.99 4.86 20.48
C PRO A 10 4.61 4.14 19.17
N SER A 11 5.09 4.66 18.04
CA SER A 11 4.88 3.99 16.75
C SER A 11 5.74 2.74 16.69
N VAL A 12 5.13 1.60 16.33
CA VAL A 12 5.86 0.35 16.13
C VAL A 12 6.64 0.37 14.80
N PHE A 13 6.22 1.20 13.85
CA PHE A 13 6.85 1.37 12.54
C PHE A 13 7.12 2.86 12.26
N THR A 14 8.29 3.15 11.69
CA THR A 14 8.69 4.50 11.29
C THR A 14 9.35 4.42 9.91
N ILE A 15 9.08 5.40 9.06
CA ILE A 15 9.83 5.61 7.81
C ILE A 15 11.09 6.41 8.17
N ALA A 16 12.27 5.92 7.81
CA ALA A 16 13.53 6.62 8.07
C ALA A 16 13.55 7.97 7.32
N ALA A 17 14.03 9.03 7.98
CA ALA A 17 13.98 10.39 7.44
C ALA A 17 14.92 10.59 6.23
N ASP A 18 15.93 9.75 6.10
CA ASP A 18 16.95 9.72 5.06
C ASP A 18 16.76 8.56 4.07
N ILE A 19 15.60 7.92 4.08
CA ILE A 19 15.30 6.86 3.11
C ILE A 19 15.28 7.45 1.70
N ASP A 20 15.87 6.70 0.77
CA ASP A 20 15.85 7.06 -0.64
C ASP A 20 14.44 6.92 -1.23
N ASP A 21 14.07 7.83 -2.13
CA ASP A 21 12.74 7.84 -2.77
C ASP A 21 12.50 6.56 -3.58
N GLU A 22 13.53 5.99 -4.22
CA GLU A 22 13.44 4.72 -4.94
C GLU A 22 13.12 3.59 -3.96
N ALA A 23 13.83 3.53 -2.83
CA ALA A 23 13.59 2.52 -1.79
C ALA A 23 12.16 2.64 -1.21
N LEU A 24 11.67 3.87 -0.99
CA LEU A 24 10.31 4.10 -0.53
C LEU A 24 9.27 3.65 -1.56
N MET A 25 9.51 3.91 -2.84
CA MET A 25 8.65 3.48 -3.93
C MET A 25 8.68 1.95 -4.10
N ILE A 26 9.84 1.30 -4.10
CA ILE A 26 9.95 -0.16 -4.16
C ILE A 26 9.17 -0.81 -3.00
N ASN A 27 9.40 -0.35 -1.77
CA ASN A 27 8.67 -0.86 -0.61
C ASN A 27 7.16 -0.64 -0.73
N SER A 28 6.73 0.50 -1.30
CA SER A 28 5.32 0.78 -1.57
C SER A 28 4.74 -0.17 -2.62
N PHE A 29 5.48 -0.45 -3.70
CA PHE A 29 5.09 -1.40 -4.73
C PHE A 29 4.92 -2.81 -4.15
N GLU A 30 5.90 -3.28 -3.39
CA GLU A 30 5.85 -4.58 -2.70
C GLU A 30 4.69 -4.66 -1.71
N THR A 31 4.42 -3.59 -0.97
CA THR A 31 3.29 -3.50 -0.04
C THR A 31 1.96 -3.63 -0.78
N PHE A 32 1.72 -2.84 -1.82
CA PHE A 32 0.49 -2.93 -2.60
C PHE A 32 0.34 -4.28 -3.29
N SER A 33 1.43 -4.85 -3.82
CA SER A 33 1.40 -6.18 -4.44
C SER A 33 1.05 -7.26 -3.43
N SER A 34 1.62 -7.20 -2.22
CA SER A 34 1.33 -8.15 -1.14
C SER A 34 -0.14 -8.07 -0.72
N VAL A 35 -0.66 -6.85 -0.53
CA VAL A 35 -2.08 -6.63 -0.23
C VAL A 35 -2.97 -7.17 -1.35
N SER A 36 -2.60 -6.97 -2.61
CA SER A 36 -3.32 -7.49 -3.76
C SER A 36 -3.42 -9.02 -3.71
N THR A 37 -2.32 -9.71 -3.45
CA THR A 37 -2.28 -11.18 -3.32
C THR A 37 -3.15 -11.66 -2.15
N LEU A 38 -3.02 -11.04 -0.98
CA LEU A 38 -3.81 -11.41 0.20
C LEU A 38 -5.32 -11.18 0.01
N LEU A 39 -5.70 -10.13 -0.72
CA LEU A 39 -7.11 -9.87 -1.01
C LEU A 39 -7.69 -10.88 -2.00
N LEU A 40 -6.90 -11.34 -2.98
CA LEU A 40 -7.34 -12.40 -3.89
C LEU A 40 -7.54 -13.72 -3.15
N ASP A 41 -6.59 -14.10 -2.29
CA ASP A 41 -6.68 -15.27 -1.42
C ASP A 41 -7.94 -15.20 -0.53
N LEU A 42 -8.15 -14.06 0.13
CA LEU A 42 -9.36 -13.82 0.93
C LEU A 42 -10.66 -13.88 0.10
N CYS A 43 -10.63 -13.49 -1.17
CA CYS A 43 -11.81 -13.57 -2.04
C CYS A 43 -12.23 -15.01 -2.38
N GLU A 44 -11.37 -16.00 -2.16
CA GLU A 44 -11.71 -17.42 -2.30
C GLU A 44 -12.58 -17.92 -1.13
N ASP A 45 -12.38 -17.34 0.06
CA ASP A 45 -13.12 -17.68 1.29
C ASP A 45 -14.40 -16.85 1.51
N LEU A 46 -14.64 -15.84 0.66
CA LEU A 46 -15.77 -14.92 0.79
C LEU A 46 -16.79 -15.11 -0.32
N ASP A 47 -18.05 -14.81 0.00
CA ASP A 47 -19.17 -14.83 -0.94
C ASP A 47 -19.99 -13.53 -0.94
N GLY A 48 -20.76 -13.34 -2.02
CA GLY A 48 -21.70 -12.24 -2.19
C GLY A 48 -21.07 -10.86 -1.94
N LYS A 49 -21.78 -10.02 -1.17
CA LYS A 49 -21.36 -8.63 -0.92
C LYS A 49 -19.97 -8.50 -0.31
N HIS A 50 -19.54 -9.43 0.53
CA HIS A 50 -18.22 -9.35 1.18
C HIS A 50 -17.10 -9.60 0.18
N ARG A 51 -17.29 -10.57 -0.72
CA ARG A 51 -16.39 -10.82 -1.84
C ARG A 51 -16.31 -9.62 -2.77
N ASP A 52 -17.44 -9.00 -3.10
CA ASP A 52 -17.47 -7.80 -3.95
C ASP A 52 -16.68 -6.64 -3.33
N ILE A 53 -16.79 -6.44 -2.01
CA ILE A 53 -16.01 -5.43 -1.28
C ILE A 53 -14.52 -5.77 -1.32
N ALA A 54 -14.13 -7.01 -1.06
CA ALA A 54 -12.73 -7.43 -1.08
C ALA A 54 -12.11 -7.27 -2.49
N LEU A 55 -12.86 -7.62 -3.54
CA LEU A 55 -12.46 -7.39 -4.93
C LEU A 55 -12.31 -5.91 -5.27
N ALA A 56 -13.17 -5.03 -4.73
CA ALA A 56 -13.03 -3.59 -4.91
C ALA A 56 -11.74 -3.06 -4.25
N ILE A 57 -11.41 -3.52 -3.04
CA ILE A 57 -10.15 -3.15 -2.36
C ILE A 57 -8.94 -3.71 -3.12
N HIS A 58 -9.05 -4.93 -3.66
CA HIS A 58 -8.03 -5.52 -4.51
C HIS A 58 -7.76 -4.63 -5.72
N GLN A 59 -8.81 -4.17 -6.40
CA GLN A 59 -8.68 -3.27 -7.55
C GLN A 59 -8.00 -1.94 -7.17
N LEU A 60 -8.32 -1.36 -6.00
CA LEU A 60 -7.65 -0.16 -5.50
C LEU A 60 -6.14 -0.40 -5.25
N SER A 61 -5.80 -1.56 -4.69
CA SER A 61 -4.41 -1.96 -4.41
C SER A 61 -3.62 -2.18 -5.71
N ALA A 62 -4.23 -2.84 -6.69
CA ALA A 62 -3.66 -3.04 -8.02
C ALA A 62 -3.49 -1.70 -8.78
N MET A 63 -4.35 -0.70 -8.57
CA MET A 63 -4.09 0.64 -9.11
C MET A 63 -2.90 1.31 -8.42
N GLY A 64 -2.72 1.10 -7.11
CA GLY A 64 -1.54 1.55 -6.37
C GLY A 64 -0.23 1.00 -6.93
N THR A 65 -0.16 -0.30 -7.23
CA THR A 65 1.05 -0.89 -7.86
C THR A 65 1.36 -0.25 -9.21
N LEU A 66 0.35 0.00 -10.05
CA LEU A 66 0.54 0.66 -11.34
C LEU A 66 1.04 2.10 -11.19
N MET A 67 0.49 2.87 -10.24
CA MET A 67 0.94 4.24 -9.98
C MET A 67 2.41 4.26 -9.55
N VAL A 68 2.80 3.41 -8.61
CA VAL A 68 4.17 3.34 -8.10
C VAL A 68 5.14 2.82 -9.17
N SER A 69 4.75 1.80 -9.94
CA SER A 69 5.54 1.33 -11.08
C SER A 69 5.80 2.45 -12.08
N ARG A 70 4.80 3.29 -12.38
CA ARG A 70 4.99 4.48 -13.23
C ARG A 70 5.91 5.53 -12.63
N MET A 71 5.98 5.65 -11.31
CA MET A 71 6.91 6.58 -10.65
C MET A 71 8.35 6.06 -10.72
N LEU A 72 8.56 4.77 -10.49
CA LEU A 72 9.86 4.10 -10.66
C LEU A 72 10.37 4.20 -12.10
N ASP A 73 9.52 3.95 -13.09
CA ASP A 73 9.86 4.12 -14.51
C ASP A 73 10.37 5.54 -14.83
N ARG A 74 9.78 6.56 -14.19
CA ARG A 74 10.18 7.97 -14.39
C ARG A 74 11.50 8.29 -13.70
N GLN A 75 11.75 7.70 -12.54
CA GLN A 75 13.00 7.91 -11.80
C GLN A 75 14.19 7.28 -12.54
N ALA A 76 14.02 6.08 -13.09
CA ALA A 76 15.06 5.38 -13.86
C ALA A 76 15.40 6.04 -15.21
N ALA A 77 14.56 6.97 -15.69
CA ALA A 77 14.75 7.69 -16.94
C ALA A 77 15.53 9.01 -16.78
N ILE A 78 15.97 9.34 -15.56
CA ILE A 78 16.74 10.54 -15.18
C ILE A 78 18.20 10.13 -14.95
#